data_AF-A0A8C9LTJ4-F1
#
_entry.id   AF-A0A8C9LTJ4-F1
#
_cell.length_a   1.000
_cell.length_b   1.000
_cell.length_c   1.000
_cell.angle_alpha   90.00
_cell.angle_beta   90.00
_cell.angle_gamma   90.00
#
_symmetry.space_group_name_H-M   'P 1'
#
loop_
_entity.id
_entity.type
_entity.pdbx_description
1 polymer ?
#
loop_
_entity_poly.entity_id
_entity_poly.type
_entity_poly.pdbx_seq_one_letter_code
_entity_poly.pdbx_strand_id
1 'polypeptide(L)'
;IDGVVVACDGGCQAILDTGIFLLVGPGSDLFNIQQAIGATFDIDCRCLSSMSTVVFEIHGRKYPLPPSAYTRACVWTNRPF
;
A
#
# COMPACT_ATOMS: atom_id res chain seq x y z
N ILE A 1 1.68 -9.22 -1.00
CA ILE A 1 0.42 -8.81 -1.66
C ILE A 1 -0.10 -10.04 -2.38
N ASP A 2 -1.36 -10.43 -2.14
CA ASP A 2 -1.97 -11.64 -2.75
C ASP A 2 -1.11 -12.91 -2.62
N GLY A 3 -0.44 -13.06 -1.47
CA GLY A 3 0.48 -14.19 -1.20
C GLY A 3 1.89 -14.05 -1.78
N VAL A 4 2.17 -13.02 -2.58
CA VAL A 4 3.48 -12.76 -3.20
C VAL A 4 4.29 -11.74 -2.40
N VAL A 5 5.59 -12.03 -2.20
CA VAL A 5 6.56 -11.08 -1.63
C VAL A 5 6.97 -10.09 -2.72
N VAL A 6 6.73 -8.79 -2.50
CA VAL A 6 6.98 -7.74 -3.50
C VAL A 6 8.03 -6.72 -3.07
N ALA A 7 8.42 -6.74 -1.80
CA ALA A 7 9.36 -5.82 -1.15
C ALA A 7 9.95 -6.52 0.08
N CYS A 8 11.13 -6.06 0.53
CA CYS A 8 11.77 -6.58 1.74
C CYS A 8 12.00 -8.12 1.69
N ASP A 9 12.38 -8.66 0.53
CA ASP A 9 12.70 -10.08 0.38
C ASP A 9 13.93 -10.45 1.22
N GLY A 10 13.86 -11.58 1.93
CA GLY A 10 14.88 -11.96 2.92
C GLY A 10 14.86 -11.16 4.24
N GLY A 11 13.98 -10.17 4.36
CA GLY A 11 13.81 -9.34 5.56
C GLY A 11 14.57 -8.01 5.53
N CYS A 12 14.11 -7.06 6.34
CA CYS A 12 14.64 -5.71 6.41
C CYS A 12 14.31 -5.08 7.78
N GLN A 13 14.86 -3.90 8.03
CA GLN A 13 14.58 -3.12 9.22
C GLN A 13 13.41 -2.16 8.97
N ALA A 14 12.64 -1.89 10.01
CA ALA A 14 11.57 -0.91 10.01
C ALA A 14 11.62 -0.03 11.26
N ILE A 15 11.18 1.22 11.15
CA ILE A 15 11.04 2.17 12.26
C ILE A 15 9.56 2.45 12.45
N LEU A 16 9.06 2.32 13.68
CA LEU A 16 7.71 2.76 14.04
C LEU A 16 7.78 4.23 14.47
N ASP A 17 7.45 5.11 13.54
CA ASP A 17 7.46 6.56 13.75
C ASP A 17 6.02 7.10 13.75
N THR A 18 5.56 7.60 14.89
CA THR A 18 4.22 8.22 15.00
C THR A 18 4.18 9.66 14.46
N GLY A 19 5.35 10.25 14.17
CA GLY A 19 5.50 11.59 13.63
C GLY A 19 5.37 11.66 12.10
N ILE A 20 5.31 10.52 11.41
CA ILE A 20 5.14 10.45 9.95
C ILE A 20 3.73 9.99 9.58
N PHE A 21 3.13 10.65 8.58
CA PHE A 21 1.79 10.35 8.08
C PHE A 21 1.79 9.43 6.85
N LEU A 22 2.98 9.04 6.36
CA LEU A 22 3.18 8.20 5.17
C LEU A 22 4.06 7.01 5.49
N LEU A 23 3.86 5.94 4.72
CA LEU A 23 4.79 4.82 4.63
C LEU A 23 5.98 5.23 3.76
N VAL A 24 7.19 5.06 4.29
CA VAL A 24 8.45 5.41 3.62
C VAL A 24 9.37 4.21 3.61
N GLY A 25 10.09 4.03 2.51
CA GLY A 25 11.03 2.93 2.31
C GLY A 25 11.87 3.13 1.05
N PRO A 26 12.68 2.13 0.66
CA PRO A 26 13.43 2.16 -0.58
C PRO A 26 12.53 2.40 -1.79
N GLY A 27 12.98 3.26 -2.72
CA GLY A 27 12.18 3.64 -3.89
C GLY A 27 11.78 2.46 -4.78
N SER A 28 12.66 1.45 -4.91
CA SER A 28 12.38 0.21 -5.65
C SER A 28 11.24 -0.59 -5.03
N ASP A 29 11.22 -0.70 -3.71
CA ASP A 29 10.22 -1.46 -2.98
C ASP A 29 8.85 -0.75 -3.04
N LEU A 30 8.85 0.57 -2.87
CA LEU A 30 7.64 1.38 -3.04
C LEU A 30 7.09 1.30 -4.47
N PHE A 31 7.96 1.32 -5.48
CA PHE A 31 7.56 1.14 -6.87
C PHE A 31 6.91 -0.22 -7.11
N ASN A 32 7.52 -1.31 -6.62
CA ASN A 32 6.96 -2.66 -6.73
C ASN A 32 5.60 -2.79 -6.04
N ILE A 33 5.45 -2.20 -4.85
CA ILE A 33 4.17 -2.18 -4.12
C ILE A 33 3.11 -1.44 -4.93
N GLN A 34 3.43 -0.25 -5.46
CA GLN A 34 2.48 0.55 -6.26
C GLN A 34 2.01 -0.21 -7.51
N GLN A 35 2.94 -0.86 -8.23
CA GLN A 35 2.61 -1.71 -9.38
C GLN A 35 1.70 -2.88 -8.98
N ALA A 36 2.03 -3.58 -7.89
CA ALA A 36 1.29 -4.74 -7.44
C ALA A 36 -0.14 -4.42 -6.96
N ILE A 37 -0.38 -3.26 -6.36
CA ILE A 37 -1.74 -2.83 -5.96
C ILE A 37 -2.50 -2.10 -7.07
N GLY A 38 -1.88 -1.91 -8.25
CA GLY A 38 -2.47 -1.16 -9.36
C GLY A 38 -2.68 0.33 -9.07
N ALA A 39 -1.87 0.92 -8.18
CA ALA A 39 -1.99 2.34 -7.85
C ALA A 39 -1.32 3.21 -8.91
N THR A 40 -2.03 4.24 -9.35
CA THR A 40 -1.52 5.38 -10.13
C THR A 40 -1.62 6.66 -9.28
N PHE A 41 -1.22 7.81 -9.84
CA PHE A 41 -1.35 9.10 -9.13
C PHE A 41 -2.80 9.43 -8.71
N ASP A 42 -3.79 8.99 -9.49
CA ASP A 42 -5.21 9.20 -9.21
C ASP A 42 -5.94 7.85 -9.10
N ILE A 43 -6.21 7.44 -7.85
CA ILE A 43 -6.98 6.22 -7.57
C ILE A 43 -8.47 6.51 -7.81
N ASP A 44 -9.12 5.77 -8.72
CA ASP A 44 -10.57 5.82 -8.86
C ASP A 44 -11.24 5.14 -7.65
N CYS A 45 -12.08 5.89 -6.92
CA CYS A 45 -12.79 5.35 -5.75
C CYS A 45 -13.65 4.12 -6.06
N ARG A 46 -14.09 3.93 -7.30
CA ARG A 46 -14.84 2.74 -7.74
C ARG A 46 -13.97 1.47 -7.69
N CYS A 47 -12.67 1.62 -7.93
CA CYS A 47 -11.70 0.53 -7.95
C CYS A 47 -11.10 0.24 -6.57
N LEU A 48 -11.35 1.08 -5.56
CA LEU A 48 -10.75 0.95 -4.23
C LEU A 48 -11.06 -0.41 -3.59
N SER A 49 -12.30 -0.89 -3.74
CA SER A 49 -12.73 -2.18 -3.19
C SER A 49 -12.08 -3.40 -3.85
N SER A 50 -11.56 -3.24 -5.08
CA SER A 50 -10.86 -4.30 -5.81
C SER A 50 -9.34 -4.25 -5.68
N MET A 51 -8.78 -3.24 -5.02
CA MET A 51 -7.34 -3.16 -4.79
C MET A 51 -6.88 -4.24 -3.78
N SER A 52 -5.66 -4.71 -3.97
CA SER A 52 -5.10 -5.80 -3.15
C SER A 52 -4.73 -5.36 -1.74
N THR A 53 -4.97 -6.22 -0.76
CA THR A 53 -4.53 -5.98 0.62
C THR A 53 -3.00 -6.07 0.71
N VAL A 54 -2.38 -5.06 1.30
CA VAL A 54 -0.94 -5.08 1.60
C VAL A 54 -0.74 -5.71 2.97
N VAL A 55 0.10 -6.73 3.08
CA VAL A 55 0.36 -7.41 4.36
C VAL A 55 1.80 -7.14 4.77
N PHE A 56 1.97 -6.48 5.91
CA PHE A 56 3.27 -6.37 6.57
C PHE A 56 3.47 -7.58 7.47
N GLU A 57 4.60 -8.26 7.33
CA GLU A 57 5.00 -9.33 8.25
C GLU A 57 6.14 -8.83 9.14
N ILE A 58 5.89 -8.74 10.44
CA ILE A 58 6.84 -8.26 11.42
C ILE A 58 7.02 -9.36 12.46
N HIS A 59 8.23 -9.93 12.54
CA HIS A 59 8.55 -11.05 13.43
C HIS A 59 7.54 -12.22 13.33
N GLY A 60 7.18 -12.62 12.11
CA GLY A 60 6.24 -13.71 11.85
C GLY A 60 4.76 -13.40 12.13
N ARG A 61 4.43 -12.17 12.52
CA ARG A 61 3.04 -11.70 12.70
C ARG A 61 2.61 -10.87 11.49
N LYS A 62 1.43 -11.18 10.97
CA LYS A 62 0.84 -10.50 9.80
C LYS A 62 -0.04 -9.34 10.22
N TYR A 63 0.18 -8.19 9.62
CA TYR A 63 -0.58 -6.95 9.79
C TYR A 63 -1.18 -6.58 8.43
N PRO A 64 -2.41 -7.05 8.12
CA PRO A 64 -3.06 -6.74 6.86
C PRO A 64 -3.56 -5.29 6.86
N LEU A 65 -3.21 -4.55 5.82
CA LEU A 65 -3.70 -3.21 5.52
C LEU A 65 -4.64 -3.29 4.31
N PRO A 66 -5.97 -3.20 4.51
CA PRO A 66 -6.90 -3.13 3.40
C PRO A 66 -6.71 -1.82 2.62
N PRO A 67 -7.25 -1.71 1.39
CA PRO A 67 -7.15 -0.50 0.58
C PRO A 67 -7.51 0.80 1.28
N SER A 68 -8.53 0.77 2.13
CA SER A 68 -8.96 1.93 2.93
C SER A 68 -7.94 2.38 3.98
N ALA A 69 -6.97 1.55 4.36
CA ALA A 69 -5.96 1.87 5.37
C ALA A 69 -4.73 2.55 4.77
N TYR A 70 -4.38 2.28 3.51
CA TYR A 70 -3.22 2.89 2.84
C TYR A 70 -3.61 3.93 1.78
N THR A 71 -4.91 4.15 1.54
CA THR A 71 -5.40 5.16 0.59
C THR A 71 -5.95 6.36 1.35
N ARG A 72 -5.25 7.50 1.23
CA ARG A 72 -5.67 8.75 1.92
C ARG A 72 -6.82 9.46 1.20
N ALA A 73 -6.82 9.42 -0.13
CA ALA A 73 -7.85 10.01 -0.97
C ALA A 73 -7.95 9.20 -2.27
N CYS A 74 -9.14 9.18 -2.84
CA CYS A 74 -9.43 8.67 -4.17
C CYS A 74 -10.33 9.69 -4.88
N VAL A 75 -10.34 9.66 -6.21
CA VAL A 75 -11.15 10.56 -7.04
C VAL A 75 -12.31 9.77 -7.63
N TRP A 76 -13.52 10.32 -7.57
CA TRP A 76 -14.64 9.77 -8.32
C TRP A 76 -14.58 10.32 -9.74
N THR A 77 -14.03 9.55 -10.68
CA THR A 77 -14.10 9.92 -12.09
C THR A 77 -15.58 10.04 -12.48
N ASN A 78 -16.00 11.23 -12.95
CA ASN A 78 -17.38 11.62 -13.31
C ASN A 78 -18.30 12.18 -12.21
N ARG A 79 -17.80 12.66 -11.05
CA ARG A 79 -18.59 13.61 -10.24
C ARG A 79 -18.35 15.04 -10.75
N PRO A 80 -19.37 15.75 -11.27
CA PRO A 80 -19.24 17.20 -11.44
C PRO A 80 -19.14 17.84 -10.05
N PHE A 81 -18.31 18.88 -9.95
CA PHE A 81 -18.25 19.74 -8.77
C PHE A 81 -19.62 20.35 -8.46
#